data_AF-X1MPD2-F1
#
_entry.id   AF-X1MPD2-F1
#
_cell.length_a   1.000
_cell.length_b   1.000
_cell.length_c   1.000
_cell.angle_alpha   90.00
_cell.angle_beta   90.00
_cell.angle_gamma   90.00
#
_symmetry.space_group_name_H-M   'P 1'
#
loop_
_entity.id
_entity.type
_entity.pdbx_description
1 polymer ?
#
loop_
_entity_poly.entity_id
_entity_poly.type
_entity_poly.pdbx_seq_one_letter_code
_entity_poly.pdbx_strand_id
1 'polypeptide(L)'
;MCAALGEQPAPCLHCDKGLLRTNEDEKVQVDPIYRYVTKLPKPIKKLLRLVTDRYFSKRGYPMMGGLAGCRMVGQLPGTFLNYEPAVTQTITRVVQPGWTCVDVGAHVGYFTLLMGKCVGAQGRVVAIEAYPPNAEQLRANARASGLDGRVAVENVAVSDGSSGWVNLFAGRRRSSYEWNIVGHDIDGRATEPEMRVAATSLDALFPSGAWVDL
;
A
#
# COMPACT_ATOMS: atom_id res chain seq x y z
N MET A 1 -40.07 -23.77 -33.70
CA MET A 1 -41.04 -23.61 -32.60
C MET A 1 -40.49 -24.40 -31.42
N CYS A 2 -40.37 -23.77 -30.25
CA CYS A 2 -39.79 -24.24 -28.97
C CYS A 2 -38.28 -24.51 -28.93
N ALA A 3 -37.53 -24.30 -27.84
CA ALA A 3 -37.64 -23.45 -26.64
C ALA A 3 -36.29 -23.57 -25.91
N ALA A 4 -35.86 -22.51 -25.23
CA ALA A 4 -34.65 -22.46 -24.43
C ALA A 4 -34.70 -23.43 -23.22
N LEU A 5 -33.57 -24.06 -22.91
CA LEU A 5 -33.28 -24.59 -21.57
C LEU A 5 -31.85 -24.17 -21.20
N GLY A 6 -31.77 -23.24 -20.24
CA GLY A 6 -30.54 -22.78 -19.64
C GLY A 6 -30.04 -23.77 -18.58
N GLU A 7 -28.75 -24.06 -18.62
CA GLU A 7 -28.04 -24.70 -17.52
C GLU A 7 -27.54 -23.61 -16.57
N GLN A 8 -27.99 -23.66 -15.31
CA GLN A 8 -27.45 -22.84 -14.23
C GLN A 8 -26.11 -23.43 -13.77
N PRO A 9 -25.07 -22.62 -13.49
CA PRO A 9 -23.88 -23.12 -12.81
C PRO A 9 -24.21 -23.42 -11.33
N ALA A 10 -23.58 -24.47 -10.81
CA ALA A 10 -23.78 -25.04 -9.48
C ALA A 10 -23.56 -24.01 -8.34
N PRO A 11 -24.26 -24.15 -7.20
CA PRO A 11 -24.14 -23.23 -6.08
C PRO A 11 -22.80 -23.40 -5.36
N CYS A 12 -22.07 -22.28 -5.20
CA CYS A 12 -20.91 -22.20 -4.31
C CYS A 12 -21.34 -22.50 -2.86
N LEU A 13 -21.00 -23.68 -2.36
CA LEU A 13 -21.07 -24.01 -0.94
C LEU A 13 -19.99 -23.18 -0.23
N HIS A 14 -20.42 -22.30 0.68
CA HIS A 14 -19.65 -21.40 1.57
C HIS A 14 -19.71 -19.89 1.27
N CYS A 15 -20.89 -19.38 0.88
CA CYS A 15 -21.24 -17.98 1.15
C CYS A 15 -22.27 -17.93 2.28
N ASP A 16 -21.79 -18.05 3.53
CA ASP A 16 -22.59 -17.60 4.67
C ASP A 16 -22.70 -16.08 4.57
N LYS A 17 -23.90 -15.61 4.19
CA LYS A 17 -24.27 -14.19 4.08
C LYS A 17 -24.39 -13.54 5.47
N GLY A 18 -23.29 -13.55 6.22
CA GLY A 18 -23.23 -13.13 7.63
C GLY A 18 -22.10 -12.17 8.01
N LEU A 19 -21.17 -11.84 7.11
CA LEU A 19 -20.09 -10.88 7.40
C LEU A 19 -20.09 -9.75 6.38
N LEU A 20 -20.65 -8.60 6.80
CA LEU A 20 -20.26 -7.22 6.47
C LEU A 20 -21.41 -6.33 6.96
N ARG A 21 -21.63 -6.31 8.29
CA ARG A 21 -22.25 -5.16 8.93
C ARG A 21 -21.11 -4.18 9.21
N THR A 22 -20.92 -3.20 8.33
CA THR A 22 -20.12 -2.03 8.67
C THR A 22 -20.90 -1.25 9.73
N ASN A 23 -20.54 -1.43 11.00
CA ASN A 23 -20.97 -0.47 12.02
C ASN A 23 -20.27 0.84 11.68
N GLU A 24 -20.99 1.77 11.06
CA GLU A 24 -20.52 3.12 10.70
C GLU A 24 -20.14 3.97 11.95
N ASP A 25 -20.35 3.43 13.16
CA ASP A 25 -20.16 4.11 14.45
C ASP A 25 -18.89 3.72 15.23
N GLU A 26 -18.06 2.80 14.73
CA GLU A 26 -16.83 2.42 15.42
C GLU A 26 -15.75 3.50 15.21
N LYS A 27 -15.73 4.50 16.10
CA LYS A 27 -14.76 5.60 16.08
C LYS A 27 -13.34 5.05 15.90
N VAL A 28 -12.73 5.38 14.77
CA VAL A 28 -11.31 5.16 14.51
C VAL A 28 -10.51 5.58 15.73
N GLN A 29 -9.84 4.63 16.36
CA GLN A 29 -9.03 4.89 17.53
C GLN A 29 -7.71 5.55 17.08
N VAL A 30 -7.71 6.88 16.99
CA VAL A 30 -6.51 7.68 16.75
C VAL A 30 -5.73 7.77 18.06
N ASP A 31 -4.42 7.48 18.05
CA ASP A 31 -3.59 7.59 19.24
C ASP A 31 -3.73 9.01 19.84
N PRO A 32 -3.97 9.15 21.16
CA PRO A 32 -4.08 10.44 21.82
C PRO A 32 -2.94 11.41 21.46
N ILE A 33 -1.71 10.92 21.29
CA ILE A 33 -0.55 11.77 20.99
C ILE A 33 -0.68 12.48 19.63
N TYR A 34 -1.36 11.87 18.65
CA TYR A 34 -1.61 12.46 17.34
C TYR A 34 -2.41 13.75 17.43
N ARG A 35 -3.41 13.76 18.31
CA ARG A 35 -4.30 14.92 18.52
C ARG A 35 -3.55 16.12 19.08
N TYR A 36 -2.47 15.89 19.82
CA TYR A 36 -1.61 16.95 20.35
C TYR A 36 -0.58 17.41 19.32
N VAL A 37 0.13 16.48 18.67
CA VAL A 37 1.19 16.81 17.70
C VAL A 37 0.65 17.58 16.49
N THR A 38 -0.52 17.19 15.98
CA THR A 38 -1.17 17.89 14.86
C THR A 38 -1.58 19.33 15.20
N LYS A 39 -1.81 19.65 16.48
CA LYS A 39 -2.20 21.00 16.93
C LYS A 39 -1.01 21.90 17.26
N LEU A 40 0.23 21.38 17.23
CA LEU A 40 1.41 22.18 17.54
C LEU A 40 1.64 23.30 16.50
N PRO A 41 2.12 24.48 16.94
CA PRO A 41 2.57 25.54 16.05
C PRO A 41 3.63 25.06 15.06
N LYS A 42 3.61 25.60 13.83
CA LYS A 42 4.60 25.31 12.76
C LYS A 42 6.06 25.31 13.23
N PRO A 43 6.56 26.28 14.02
CA PRO A 43 7.96 26.26 14.47
C PRO A 43 8.28 25.06 15.36
N ILE A 44 7.35 24.66 16.24
CA ILE A 44 7.51 23.50 17.12
C ILE A 44 7.53 22.21 16.30
N LYS A 45 6.61 22.07 15.33
CA LYS A 45 6.63 20.93 14.39
C LYS A 45 7.93 20.84 13.61
N LYS A 46 8.48 21.98 13.16
CA LYS A 46 9.76 22.04 12.44
C LYS A 46 10.93 21.61 13.33
N LEU A 47 10.95 22.06 14.59
CA LEU A 47 11.97 21.65 15.55
C LEU A 47 11.87 20.16 15.90
N LEU A 48 10.67 19.68 16.22
CA LEU A 48 10.41 18.26 16.48
C LEU A 48 10.87 17.42 15.30
N ARG A 49 10.53 17.82 14.07
CA ARG A 49 11.00 17.16 12.85
C ARG A 49 12.54 17.12 12.77
N LEU A 50 13.23 18.24 12.97
CA LEU A 50 14.69 18.28 12.93
C LEU A 50 15.32 17.31 13.94
N VAL A 51 14.78 17.26 15.16
CA VAL A 51 15.27 16.39 16.23
C VAL A 51 14.98 14.92 15.91
N THR A 52 13.75 14.60 15.49
CA THR A 52 13.37 13.23 15.14
C THR A 52 14.13 12.74 13.92
N ASP A 53 14.31 13.58 12.90
CA ASP A 53 15.06 13.23 11.69
C ASP A 53 16.53 12.94 12.03
N ARG A 54 17.16 13.77 12.87
CA ARG A 54 18.53 13.52 13.31
C ARG A 54 18.67 12.21 14.10
N TYR A 55 17.67 11.87 14.92
CA TYR A 55 17.74 10.71 15.79
C TYR A 55 17.36 9.40 15.09
N PHE A 56 16.29 9.43 14.29
CA PHE A 56 15.65 8.26 13.68
C PHE A 56 16.05 8.00 12.23
N SER A 57 16.60 8.96 11.48
CA SER A 57 17.00 8.73 10.07
C SER A 57 17.87 7.49 9.87
N LYS A 58 18.78 7.21 10.81
CA LYS A 58 19.65 6.01 10.80
C LYS A 58 19.05 4.79 11.49
N ARG A 59 18.02 4.97 12.32
CA ARG A 59 17.43 3.92 13.17
C ARG A 59 16.05 3.47 12.70
N GLY A 60 15.44 4.16 11.74
CA GLY A 60 14.02 4.06 11.42
C GLY A 60 13.14 4.72 12.50
N TYR A 61 12.08 5.37 12.07
CA TYR A 61 11.02 5.88 12.93
C TYR A 61 10.16 4.70 13.39
N PRO A 62 9.95 4.53 14.71
CA PRO A 62 9.00 3.54 15.19
C PRO A 62 7.59 3.93 14.75
N MET A 63 6.88 2.97 14.16
CA MET A 63 5.50 3.17 13.72
C MET A 63 4.52 2.88 14.84
N MET A 64 3.37 3.55 14.81
CA MET A 64 2.26 3.39 15.76
C MET A 64 1.00 2.87 15.03
N GLY A 65 -0.07 2.55 15.78
CA GLY A 65 -1.31 2.03 15.21
C GLY A 65 -1.16 0.63 14.60
N GLY A 66 -1.77 0.38 13.43
CA GLY A 66 -1.69 -0.93 12.75
C GLY A 66 -0.26 -1.42 12.52
N LEU A 67 0.67 -0.49 12.29
CA LEU A 67 2.10 -0.75 12.11
C LEU A 67 2.91 -0.79 13.40
N ALA A 68 2.29 -0.82 14.59
CA ALA A 68 3.03 -0.98 15.85
C ALA A 68 4.00 -2.17 15.77
N GLY A 69 5.28 -1.92 16.08
CA GLY A 69 6.38 -2.89 15.95
C GLY A 69 7.19 -2.76 14.66
N CYS A 70 6.69 -2.09 13.63
CA CYS A 70 7.42 -1.81 12.39
C CYS A 70 8.25 -0.53 12.50
N ARG A 71 9.20 -0.36 11.59
CA ARG A 71 10.03 0.85 11.46
C ARG A 71 10.16 1.27 10.00
N MET A 72 10.03 2.56 9.74
CA MET A 72 10.26 3.14 8.41
C MET A 72 11.44 4.10 8.46
N VAL A 73 12.30 4.11 7.46
CA VAL A 73 13.48 4.98 7.33
C VAL A 73 13.25 6.05 6.27
N GLY A 74 14.14 7.04 6.18
CA GLY A 74 14.06 8.10 5.16
C GLY A 74 13.16 9.27 5.55
N GLN A 75 12.61 9.99 4.56
CA GLN A 75 11.86 11.22 4.81
C GLN A 75 10.39 10.88 5.16
N LEU A 76 10.04 10.86 6.46
CA LEU A 76 8.65 10.73 6.90
C LEU A 76 8.06 12.08 7.39
N PRO A 77 7.48 12.90 6.50
CA PRO A 77 6.63 13.99 6.94
C PRO A 77 5.20 13.48 7.16
N GLY A 78 4.77 13.32 8.42
CA GLY A 78 3.35 13.27 8.79
C GLY A 78 2.71 11.88 8.99
N THR A 79 3.40 10.79 8.69
CA THR A 79 2.88 9.41 8.79
C THR A 79 3.20 8.70 10.12
N PHE A 80 3.58 9.44 11.16
CA PHE A 80 3.86 8.86 12.49
C PHE A 80 2.71 7.98 13.02
N LEU A 81 1.47 8.25 12.59
CA LEU A 81 0.27 7.83 13.30
C LEU A 81 -0.88 7.60 12.31
N ASN A 82 -1.04 6.34 11.88
CA ASN A 82 -2.27 5.79 11.30
C ASN A 82 -2.75 6.44 9.98
N TYR A 83 -2.07 6.14 8.87
CA TYR A 83 -2.50 6.52 7.52
C TYR A 83 -3.76 5.74 7.11
N GLU A 84 -4.74 6.41 6.48
CA GLU A 84 -6.00 5.82 5.99
C GLU A 84 -6.61 4.79 6.97
N PRO A 85 -7.09 5.24 8.14
CA PRO A 85 -7.38 4.35 9.25
C PRO A 85 -8.47 3.31 8.96
N ALA A 86 -9.48 3.65 8.15
CA ALA A 86 -10.53 2.72 7.76
C ALA A 86 -9.98 1.57 6.89
N VAL A 87 -9.07 1.90 5.95
CA VAL A 87 -8.37 0.91 5.12
C VAL A 87 -7.43 0.07 5.97
N THR A 88 -6.66 0.71 6.86
CA THR A 88 -5.79 0.01 7.83
C THR A 88 -6.58 -1.00 8.66
N GLN A 89 -7.74 -0.60 9.19
CA GLN A 89 -8.59 -1.47 9.99
C GLN A 89 -9.15 -2.64 9.16
N THR A 90 -9.58 -2.37 7.92
CA THR A 90 -10.10 -3.40 7.01
C THR A 90 -9.04 -4.45 6.70
N ILE A 91 -7.84 -4.04 6.29
CA ILE A 91 -6.72 -4.94 6.01
C ILE A 91 -6.40 -5.79 7.25
N THR A 92 -6.31 -5.15 8.42
CA THR A 92 -5.99 -5.84 9.69
C THR A 92 -7.04 -6.90 10.06
N ARG A 93 -8.31 -6.70 9.67
CA ARG A 93 -9.41 -7.64 9.94
C ARG A 93 -9.51 -8.78 8.94
N VAL A 94 -9.14 -8.54 7.68
CA VAL A 94 -9.37 -9.48 6.58
C VAL A 94 -8.16 -10.37 6.35
N VAL A 95 -6.94 -9.81 6.37
CA VAL A 95 -5.72 -10.56 6.05
C VAL A 95 -5.42 -11.60 7.12
N GLN A 96 -5.24 -12.85 6.69
CA GLN A 96 -4.97 -13.97 7.57
C GLN A 96 -3.50 -14.43 7.51
N PRO A 97 -2.99 -15.07 8.58
CA PRO A 97 -1.69 -15.72 8.54
C PRO A 97 -1.59 -16.75 7.41
N GLY A 98 -0.45 -16.76 6.70
CA GLY A 98 -0.19 -17.67 5.58
C GLY A 98 -0.61 -17.15 4.20
N TRP A 99 -1.37 -16.06 4.14
CA TRP A 99 -1.84 -15.50 2.86
C TRP A 99 -0.72 -14.95 1.97
N THR A 100 -0.99 -14.99 0.67
CA THR A 100 -0.24 -14.24 -0.35
C THR A 100 -1.02 -12.98 -0.73
N CYS A 101 -0.49 -11.81 -0.43
CA CYS A 101 -1.12 -10.52 -0.76
C CYS A 101 -0.33 -9.75 -1.82
N VAL A 102 -1.02 -8.90 -2.60
CA VAL A 102 -0.44 -8.04 -3.63
C VAL A 102 -0.78 -6.58 -3.34
N ASP A 103 0.23 -5.71 -3.36
CA ASP A 103 0.08 -4.26 -3.16
C ASP A 103 0.47 -3.52 -4.44
N VAL A 104 -0.51 -3.06 -5.22
CA VAL A 104 -0.28 -2.36 -6.50
C VAL A 104 -0.25 -0.85 -6.28
N GLY A 105 0.86 -0.21 -6.63
CA GLY A 105 1.09 1.20 -6.29
C GLY A 105 1.52 1.37 -4.84
N ALA A 106 2.42 0.49 -4.39
CA ALA A 106 2.78 0.34 -2.99
C ALA A 106 3.48 1.57 -2.36
N HIS A 107 3.93 2.54 -3.16
CA HIS A 107 4.59 3.78 -2.72
C HIS A 107 5.77 3.47 -1.80
N VAL A 108 5.84 4.06 -0.60
CA VAL A 108 6.89 3.77 0.39
C VAL A 108 6.56 2.56 1.29
N GLY A 109 5.46 1.85 1.03
CA GLY A 109 5.15 0.55 1.61
C GLY A 109 4.30 0.53 2.87
N TYR A 110 3.51 1.57 3.17
CA TYR A 110 2.71 1.59 4.42
C TYR A 110 1.78 0.36 4.52
N PHE A 111 0.97 0.10 3.48
CA PHE A 111 0.06 -1.05 3.45
C PHE A 111 0.80 -2.37 3.21
N THR A 112 1.86 -2.36 2.41
CA THR A 112 2.75 -3.51 2.24
C THR A 112 3.26 -4.04 3.58
N LEU A 113 3.77 -3.16 4.46
CA LEU A 113 4.27 -3.56 5.77
C LEU A 113 3.14 -4.04 6.70
N LEU A 114 1.96 -3.43 6.58
CA LEU A 114 0.79 -3.82 7.35
C LEU A 114 0.36 -5.25 6.99
N MET A 115 0.22 -5.53 5.69
CA MET A 115 -0.04 -6.87 5.19
C MET A 115 1.08 -7.84 5.58
N GLY A 116 2.35 -7.44 5.42
CA GLY A 116 3.52 -8.26 5.76
C GLY A 116 3.56 -8.68 7.23
N LYS A 117 3.03 -7.83 8.13
CA LYS A 117 2.82 -8.16 9.54
C LYS A 117 1.66 -9.14 9.73
N CYS A 118 0.51 -8.90 9.07
CA CYS A 118 -0.69 -9.73 9.20
C CYS A 118 -0.52 -11.15 8.66
N VAL A 119 0.15 -11.32 7.51
CA VAL A 119 0.36 -12.65 6.88
C VAL A 119 1.32 -13.55 7.67
N GLY A 120 2.10 -12.99 8.61
CA GLY A 120 2.97 -13.76 9.49
C GLY A 120 4.12 -14.50 8.77
N ALA A 121 4.72 -15.49 9.44
CA ALA A 121 5.94 -16.16 8.97
C ALA A 121 5.79 -17.03 7.72
N GLN A 122 4.58 -17.51 7.45
CA GLN A 122 4.31 -18.44 6.35
C GLN A 122 3.68 -17.77 5.13
N GLY A 123 3.26 -16.51 5.25
CA GLY A 123 2.69 -15.75 4.15
C GLY A 123 3.71 -14.87 3.45
N ARG A 124 3.25 -14.21 2.39
CA ARG A 124 4.08 -13.38 1.51
C ARG A 124 3.30 -12.15 1.05
N VAL A 125 4.01 -11.06 0.80
CA VAL A 125 3.47 -9.88 0.14
C VAL A 125 4.30 -9.56 -1.10
N VAL A 126 3.65 -9.30 -2.23
CA VAL A 126 4.28 -8.78 -3.45
C VAL A 126 3.87 -7.32 -3.60
N ALA A 127 4.80 -6.40 -3.32
CA ALA A 127 4.62 -4.98 -3.53
C ALA A 127 5.11 -4.58 -4.92
N ILE A 128 4.25 -3.92 -5.68
CA ILE A 128 4.54 -3.43 -7.02
C ILE A 128 4.52 -1.91 -6.99
N GLU A 129 5.65 -1.29 -7.29
CA GLU A 129 5.80 0.17 -7.28
C GLU A 129 6.55 0.64 -8.51
N ALA A 130 5.94 1.54 -9.27
CA ALA A 130 6.49 2.02 -10.53
C ALA A 130 7.66 2.99 -10.33
N TYR A 131 7.59 3.89 -9.35
CA TYR A 131 8.60 4.95 -9.20
C TYR A 131 9.85 4.42 -8.47
N PRO A 132 11.04 4.38 -9.11
CA PRO A 132 12.21 3.72 -8.52
C PRO A 132 12.64 4.24 -7.13
N PRO A 133 12.62 5.56 -6.86
CA PRO A 133 12.92 6.06 -5.51
C PRO A 133 11.94 5.57 -4.43
N ASN A 134 10.65 5.42 -4.76
CA ASN A 134 9.67 4.84 -3.84
C ASN A 134 9.96 3.35 -3.61
N ALA A 135 10.23 2.58 -4.67
CA ALA A 135 10.55 1.16 -4.57
C ALA A 135 11.83 0.91 -3.74
N GLU A 136 12.85 1.75 -3.88
CA GLU A 136 14.05 1.70 -3.05
C GLU A 136 13.73 2.00 -1.58
N GLN A 137 12.93 3.04 -1.33
CA GLN A 137 12.49 3.42 0.01
C GLN A 137 11.63 2.33 0.67
N LEU A 138 10.76 1.67 -0.10
CA LEU A 138 9.93 0.55 0.35
C LEU A 138 10.80 -0.64 0.76
N ARG A 139 11.79 -1.02 -0.06
CA ARG A 139 12.75 -2.07 0.30
C ARG A 139 13.49 -1.73 1.60
N ALA A 140 13.89 -0.48 1.78
CA ALA A 140 14.54 -0.03 3.00
C ALA A 140 13.60 -0.12 4.23
N ASN A 141 12.31 0.21 4.06
CA ASN A 141 11.30 0.11 5.11
C ASN A 141 10.97 -1.35 5.47
N ALA A 142 10.91 -2.24 4.48
CA ALA A 142 10.73 -3.68 4.71
C ALA A 142 11.89 -4.26 5.53
N ARG A 143 13.14 -3.95 5.17
CA ARG A 143 14.33 -4.34 5.95
C ARG A 143 14.32 -3.76 7.36
N ALA A 144 14.02 -2.47 7.50
CA ALA A 144 13.98 -1.80 8.80
C ALA A 144 12.90 -2.39 9.73
N SER A 145 11.86 -3.00 9.15
CA SER A 145 10.79 -3.71 9.87
C SER A 145 11.03 -5.22 10.04
N GLY A 146 12.14 -5.77 9.51
CA GLY A 146 12.41 -7.21 9.54
C GLY A 146 11.42 -8.05 8.71
N LEU A 147 10.85 -7.45 7.66
CA LEU A 147 9.84 -8.05 6.77
C LEU A 147 10.40 -8.38 5.38
N ASP A 148 11.68 -8.13 5.13
CA ASP A 148 12.36 -8.39 3.85
C ASP A 148 12.39 -9.86 3.42
N GLY A 149 12.26 -10.80 4.36
CA GLY A 149 12.05 -12.22 4.05
C GLY A 149 10.63 -12.59 3.58
N ARG A 150 9.66 -11.67 3.69
CA ARG A 150 8.24 -11.87 3.36
C ARG A 150 7.73 -10.93 2.27
N VAL A 151 8.35 -9.76 2.15
CA VAL A 151 7.97 -8.71 1.20
C VAL A 151 8.90 -8.77 -0.01
N ALA A 152 8.35 -9.16 -1.16
CA ALA A 152 9.00 -9.02 -2.45
C ALA A 152 8.62 -7.68 -3.08
N VAL A 153 9.59 -6.98 -3.67
CA VAL A 153 9.38 -5.62 -4.22
C VAL A 153 9.71 -5.61 -5.70
N GLU A 154 8.67 -5.53 -6.52
CA GLU A 154 8.74 -5.43 -7.97
C GLU A 154 8.71 -3.95 -8.38
N ASN A 155 9.82 -3.46 -8.96
CA ASN A 155 9.90 -2.09 -9.43
C ASN A 155 9.47 -1.99 -10.90
N VAL A 156 8.17 -2.13 -11.12
CA VAL A 156 7.51 -2.08 -12.42
C VAL A 156 6.16 -1.38 -12.28
N ALA A 157 5.65 -0.83 -13.38
CA ALA A 157 4.27 -0.41 -13.47
C ALA A 157 3.37 -1.60 -13.82
N VAL A 158 2.16 -1.63 -13.27
CA VAL A 158 1.11 -2.53 -13.75
C VAL A 158 0.35 -1.87 -14.89
N SER A 159 0.26 -2.53 -16.03
CA SER A 159 -0.50 -2.12 -17.21
C SER A 159 -1.36 -3.27 -17.73
N ASP A 160 -1.99 -3.07 -18.90
CA ASP A 160 -2.75 -4.10 -19.62
C ASP A 160 -1.85 -5.16 -20.30
N GLY A 161 -0.53 -5.05 -20.17
CA GLY A 161 0.43 -5.98 -20.79
C GLY A 161 0.66 -5.75 -22.30
N SER A 162 0.09 -4.69 -22.89
CA SER A 162 0.29 -4.36 -24.31
C SER A 162 1.72 -3.91 -24.65
N SER A 163 2.50 -3.50 -23.65
CA SER A 163 3.87 -3.01 -23.79
C SER A 163 4.69 -3.35 -22.53
N GLY A 164 5.97 -3.67 -22.72
CA GLY A 164 6.93 -3.86 -21.62
C GLY A 164 7.42 -2.56 -20.96
N TRP A 165 6.91 -1.40 -21.41
CA TRP A 165 7.25 -0.09 -20.88
C TRP A 165 6.06 0.86 -20.93
N VAL A 166 5.96 1.75 -19.94
CA VAL A 166 4.98 2.86 -19.92
C VAL A 166 5.66 4.17 -19.54
N ASN A 167 4.99 5.28 -19.86
CA ASN A 167 5.35 6.59 -19.33
C ASN A 167 4.79 6.74 -17.92
N LEU A 168 5.60 7.31 -17.04
CA LEU A 168 5.25 7.68 -15.69
C LEU A 168 5.17 9.21 -15.60
N PHE A 169 4.09 9.70 -15.03
CA PHE A 169 3.71 11.10 -15.00
C PHE A 169 3.75 11.62 -13.56
N ALA A 170 4.29 12.82 -13.38
CA ALA A 170 4.43 13.43 -12.08
C ALA A 170 3.08 13.83 -11.50
N GLY A 171 2.93 13.64 -10.18
CA GLY A 171 1.85 14.22 -9.42
C GLY A 171 1.87 15.75 -9.40
N ARG A 172 0.77 16.39 -8.97
CA ARG A 172 0.75 17.86 -8.85
C ARG A 172 1.82 18.30 -7.86
N ARG A 173 2.53 19.38 -8.22
CA ARG A 173 3.70 19.88 -7.46
C ARG A 173 4.77 18.80 -7.22
N ARG A 174 4.82 17.76 -8.07
CA ARG A 174 5.72 16.60 -7.99
C ARG A 174 5.55 15.80 -6.69
N SER A 175 4.36 15.81 -6.10
CA SER A 175 4.01 14.95 -4.96
C SER A 175 4.08 13.48 -5.38
N SER A 176 4.89 12.66 -4.69
CA SER A 176 5.01 11.23 -5.01
C SER A 176 3.73 10.41 -4.76
N TYR A 177 2.76 10.97 -4.04
CA TYR A 177 1.43 10.36 -3.80
C TYR A 177 0.52 10.35 -5.03
N GLU A 178 0.82 11.15 -6.05
CA GLU A 178 -0.06 11.35 -7.22
C GLU A 178 0.63 10.92 -8.53
N TRP A 179 1.73 10.16 -8.47
CA TRP A 179 2.38 9.63 -9.66
C TRP A 179 1.51 8.57 -10.32
N ASN A 180 1.40 8.59 -11.64
CA ASN A 180 0.48 7.74 -12.38
C ASN A 180 1.00 7.40 -13.78
N ILE A 181 0.31 6.48 -14.46
CA ILE A 181 0.63 6.03 -15.83
C ILE A 181 -0.38 6.49 -16.88
N VAL A 182 -1.35 7.33 -16.50
CA VAL A 182 -2.52 7.68 -17.34
C VAL A 182 -2.41 9.05 -18.02
N GLY A 183 -1.41 9.86 -17.66
CA GLY A 183 -1.12 11.12 -18.35
C GLY A 183 -2.02 12.30 -18.00
N HIS A 184 -2.71 12.24 -16.86
CA HIS A 184 -3.45 13.38 -16.33
C HIS A 184 -3.39 13.42 -14.79
N ASP A 185 -3.58 14.61 -14.21
CA ASP A 185 -3.71 14.81 -12.78
C ASP A 185 -5.11 14.44 -12.27
N ILE A 186 -5.32 14.49 -10.95
CA ILE A 186 -6.61 14.14 -10.34
C ILE A 186 -7.75 15.10 -10.71
N ASP A 187 -7.43 16.29 -11.24
CA ASP A 187 -8.41 17.27 -11.73
C ASP A 187 -8.67 17.07 -13.24
N GLY A 188 -8.10 16.02 -13.85
CA GLY A 188 -8.25 15.68 -15.26
C GLY A 188 -7.37 16.50 -16.20
N ARG A 189 -6.43 17.31 -15.69
CA ARG A 189 -5.52 18.08 -16.54
C ARG A 189 -4.41 17.20 -17.06
N ALA A 190 -4.12 17.28 -18.35
CA ALA A 190 -3.03 16.55 -18.98
C ALA A 190 -1.69 16.86 -18.28
N THR A 191 -0.86 15.83 -18.11
CA THR A 191 0.47 15.92 -17.54
C THR A 191 1.51 15.43 -18.53
N GLU A 192 2.69 16.04 -18.51
CA GLU A 192 3.80 15.62 -19.36
C GLU A 192 4.50 14.39 -18.76
N PRO A 193 4.96 13.45 -19.61
CA PRO A 193 5.68 12.28 -19.15
C PRO A 193 7.03 12.70 -18.54
N GLU A 194 7.33 12.23 -17.32
CA GLU A 194 8.59 12.56 -16.64
C GLU A 194 9.65 11.48 -16.86
N MET A 195 9.25 10.21 -16.91
CA MET A 195 10.17 9.11 -17.14
C MET A 195 9.49 7.88 -17.77
N ARG A 196 10.29 6.99 -18.35
CA ARG A 196 9.83 5.66 -18.78
C ARG A 196 10.23 4.62 -17.75
N VAL A 197 9.31 3.72 -17.44
CA VAL A 197 9.51 2.61 -16.50
C VAL A 197 9.07 1.30 -17.12
N ALA A 198 9.68 0.20 -16.67
CA ALA A 198 9.29 -1.13 -17.08
C ALA A 198 7.84 -1.39 -16.67
N ALA A 199 7.10 -2.13 -17.48
CA ALA A 199 5.70 -2.43 -17.25
C ALA A 199 5.41 -3.92 -17.45
N THR A 200 4.42 -4.41 -16.72
CA THR A 200 3.92 -5.78 -16.79
C THR A 200 2.41 -5.79 -16.51
N SER A 201 1.72 -6.87 -16.85
CA SER A 201 0.36 -7.11 -16.35
C SER A 201 0.40 -7.92 -15.06
N LEU A 202 -0.71 -7.90 -14.30
CA LEU A 202 -0.89 -8.82 -13.16
C LEU A 202 -0.92 -10.27 -13.63
N ASP A 203 -1.56 -10.57 -14.76
CA ASP A 203 -1.60 -11.93 -15.31
C ASP A 203 -0.21 -12.48 -15.66
N ALA A 204 0.72 -11.61 -16.06
CA ALA A 204 2.11 -12.00 -16.32
C ALA A 204 2.90 -12.26 -15.02
N LEU A 205 2.61 -11.49 -13.95
CA LEU A 205 3.22 -11.70 -12.62
C LEU A 205 2.64 -12.91 -11.89
N PHE A 206 1.35 -13.18 -12.09
CA PHE A 206 0.59 -14.24 -11.44
C PHE A 206 -0.09 -15.09 -12.52
N PRO A 207 0.65 -15.99 -13.18
CA PRO A 207 0.11 -16.81 -14.26
C PRO A 207 -0.99 -17.73 -13.76
N SER A 208 -1.81 -18.25 -14.69
CA SER A 208 -2.94 -19.12 -14.37
C SER A 208 -2.53 -20.27 -13.43
N GLY A 209 -3.24 -20.38 -12.30
CA GLY A 209 -2.95 -21.35 -11.23
C GLY A 209 -2.17 -20.75 -10.06
N ALA A 210 -1.60 -19.55 -10.18
CA ALA A 210 -1.13 -18.78 -9.03
C ALA A 210 -2.34 -18.28 -8.23
N TRP A 211 -2.34 -18.53 -6.92
CA TRP A 211 -3.39 -18.06 -6.01
C TRP A 211 -2.91 -16.81 -5.27
N VAL A 212 -3.76 -15.80 -5.25
CA VAL A 212 -3.58 -14.55 -4.50
C VAL A 212 -4.79 -14.39 -3.60
N ASP A 213 -4.55 -14.16 -2.31
CA ASP A 213 -5.61 -14.07 -1.30
C ASP A 213 -6.12 -12.63 -1.10
N LEU A 214 -5.29 -11.62 -1.40
CA LEU A 214 -5.65 -10.20 -1.39
C LEU A 214 -4.90 -9.40 -2.47
#